data_AF-A0A7R9LIY7-F1
#
_entry.id   AF-A0A7R9LIY7-F1
#
_cell.length_a   1.000
_cell.length_b   1.000
_cell.length_c   1.000
_cell.angle_alpha   90.00
_cell.angle_beta   90.00
_cell.angle_gamma   90.00
#
_symmetry.space_group_name_H-M   'P 1'
#
loop_
_entity.id
_entity.type
_entity.pdbx_description
1 polymer ?
#
loop_
_entity_poly.entity_id
_entity_poly.type
_entity_poly.pdbx_seq_one_letter_code
_entity_poly.pdbx_strand_id
1 'polypeptide(L)'
;MSQTTDEPNKAVAEDKSGVDVNGDTDSPPEEDLAVKWCLHDWTQLFRIAIKFYRDNDSKAFHPTYDTRNQFMAYILQEKYGNFDATKAKPLGTLDIVGKDRRNSWISLTNTDKQSAQKGFVQLLNQLCPLFEPYVKAFKLDFDEKERQRREAQELEEKRIQEVREKERLELELKRKSEEEMREVEEQKRQIQEALNRQTIQQFKSYAEQQYPGNIEQQNQLISQLQEQHYQQYLLQLREQQVSRTHTQSMNNARNNFVNSERETNYLQSNTLVTQTVALEPKLMTAEDLHNNHLEPTTGSDTDSEDESFGPIAGASMWTRKDIALFKESIRSEGGDGIIKVGHGEIVTVRVPTHRDGTCIFWEFSTDSYDIGFGLLFEWTKNPGNQVSVHISESEDEDDDEEEGEIALANDIEKGTHLDPEKESMSPKSQT
;
A
#
# COMPACT_ATOMS: atom_id res chain seq x y z
N MET A 1 7.18 47.38 -79.73
CA MET A 1 7.97 46.16 -79.98
C MET A 1 9.15 46.19 -79.04
N SER A 2 9.46 45.03 -78.44
CA SER A 2 10.75 44.63 -77.83
C SER A 2 10.58 43.96 -76.44
N GLN A 3 10.06 42.74 -76.49
CA GLN A 3 10.74 41.49 -76.09
C GLN A 3 12.29 41.58 -76.28
N THR A 4 13.21 40.96 -75.53
CA THR A 4 13.25 39.68 -74.82
C THR A 4 14.57 39.59 -74.03
N THR A 5 14.60 38.60 -73.12
CA THR A 5 15.61 38.01 -72.22
C THR A 5 17.10 38.09 -72.56
N ASP A 6 17.97 37.99 -71.53
CA ASP A 6 18.87 36.84 -71.31
C ASP A 6 19.83 37.03 -70.10
N GLU A 7 19.78 36.10 -69.16
CA GLU A 7 20.91 35.60 -68.36
C GLU A 7 21.81 34.70 -69.26
N PRO A 8 23.01 34.18 -68.89
CA PRO A 8 23.61 34.02 -67.54
C PRO A 8 25.13 34.30 -67.46
N ASN A 9 25.75 34.25 -66.28
CA ASN A 9 27.14 33.78 -66.19
C ASN A 9 27.55 33.20 -64.83
N LYS A 10 28.34 32.12 -64.90
CA LYS A 10 28.72 31.21 -63.82
C LYS A 10 30.24 31.30 -63.54
N ALA A 11 30.56 31.65 -62.30
CA ALA A 11 31.66 31.20 -61.43
C ALA A 11 33.17 31.30 -61.78
N VAL A 12 33.95 31.35 -60.68
CA VAL A 12 35.40 31.08 -60.46
C VAL A 12 36.29 32.35 -60.49
N ALA A 13 37.17 32.72 -59.53
CA ALA A 13 37.89 32.03 -58.43
C ALA A 13 38.47 33.02 -57.36
N GLU A 14 38.84 32.45 -56.19
CA GLU A 14 39.98 32.79 -55.27
C GLU A 14 40.01 34.15 -54.52
N ASP A 15 40.55 34.34 -53.31
CA ASP A 15 41.08 33.55 -52.17
C ASP A 15 41.39 34.56 -51.02
N LYS A 16 41.49 34.07 -49.76
CA LYS A 16 42.08 34.64 -48.53
C LYS A 16 41.31 35.70 -47.71
N SER A 17 40.90 35.32 -46.50
CA SER A 17 41.64 35.57 -45.24
C SER A 17 40.75 35.32 -44.03
N GLY A 18 41.28 34.64 -43.01
CA GLY A 18 40.54 34.21 -41.83
C GLY A 18 40.26 35.31 -40.82
N VAL A 19 39.18 35.13 -40.06
CA VAL A 19 39.02 35.62 -38.69
C VAL A 19 38.14 34.60 -37.96
N ASP A 20 38.73 33.91 -36.99
CA ASP A 20 38.03 33.23 -35.89
C ASP A 20 37.18 34.25 -35.13
N VAL A 21 35.87 34.01 -35.03
CA VAL A 21 35.05 34.58 -33.96
C VAL A 21 34.14 33.48 -33.43
N ASN A 22 34.59 32.88 -32.33
CA ASN A 22 33.74 32.19 -31.37
C ASN A 22 32.64 33.15 -30.92
N GLY A 23 31.40 32.85 -31.32
CA GLY A 23 30.20 33.42 -30.71
C GLY A 23 29.67 32.44 -29.68
N ASP A 24 30.25 32.46 -28.48
CA ASP A 24 29.63 31.89 -27.29
C ASP A 24 28.31 32.64 -27.05
N THR A 25 27.20 32.03 -27.47
CA THR A 25 25.89 32.35 -26.90
C THR A 25 25.82 31.67 -25.54
N ASP A 26 26.37 32.34 -24.53
CA ASP A 26 26.19 32.02 -23.11
C ASP A 26 24.73 32.31 -22.72
N SER A 27 23.85 31.38 -23.10
CA SER A 27 22.56 31.22 -22.43
C SER A 27 22.85 30.45 -21.14
N PRO A 28 22.42 30.93 -19.96
CA PRO A 28 22.65 30.22 -18.73
C PRO A 28 22.11 28.79 -18.87
N PRO A 29 22.82 27.76 -18.39
CA PRO A 29 22.36 26.39 -18.50
C PRO A 29 20.97 26.31 -17.85
N GLU A 30 19.96 25.94 -18.64
CA GLU A 30 18.64 25.61 -18.11
C GLU A 30 18.83 24.62 -16.97
N GLU A 31 18.63 25.06 -15.73
CA GLU A 31 18.69 24.17 -14.57
C GLU A 31 17.64 23.09 -14.78
N ASP A 32 18.11 21.85 -14.94
CA ASP A 32 17.26 20.67 -15.06
C ASP A 32 16.33 20.62 -13.83
N LEU A 33 15.02 20.81 -14.03
CA LEU A 33 14.03 20.86 -12.94
C LEU A 33 14.06 19.60 -12.08
N ALA A 34 14.38 18.44 -12.68
CA ALA A 34 14.51 17.20 -11.96
C ALA A 34 15.69 17.32 -10.97
N VAL A 35 16.85 17.80 -11.43
CA VAL A 35 18.01 18.08 -10.55
C VAL A 35 17.68 19.12 -9.49
N LYS A 36 17.01 20.22 -9.85
CA LYS A 36 16.59 21.29 -8.93
C LYS A 36 15.68 20.77 -7.80
N TRP A 37 14.82 19.80 -8.10
CA TRP A 37 13.91 19.18 -7.14
C TRP A 37 14.47 17.90 -6.53
N CYS A 38 15.79 17.70 -6.70
CA CYS A 38 16.55 16.57 -6.20
C CYS A 38 16.07 15.20 -6.73
N LEU A 39 15.33 15.15 -7.83
CA LEU A 39 14.95 13.93 -8.52
C LEU A 39 15.83 13.76 -9.75
N HIS A 40 16.73 12.79 -9.76
CA HIS A 40 17.61 12.57 -10.93
C HIS A 40 16.94 11.77 -12.06
N ASP A 41 15.67 11.41 -11.91
CA ASP A 41 14.91 10.59 -12.86
C ASP A 41 13.61 11.27 -13.31
N TRP A 42 13.61 11.65 -14.60
CA TRP A 42 12.47 12.26 -15.28
C TRP A 42 11.25 11.33 -15.37
N THR A 43 11.45 10.00 -15.38
CA THR A 43 10.35 9.04 -15.40
C THR A 43 9.59 9.04 -14.07
N GLN A 44 10.32 9.05 -12.95
CA GLN A 44 9.72 9.16 -11.62
C GLN A 44 9.01 10.49 -11.42
N LEU A 45 9.65 11.60 -11.80
CA LEU A 45 9.05 12.93 -11.70
C LEU A 45 7.77 13.04 -12.56
N PHE A 46 7.79 12.50 -13.77
CA PHE A 46 6.61 12.46 -14.63
C PHE A 46 5.45 11.65 -14.04
N ARG A 47 5.71 10.50 -13.41
CA ARG A 47 4.67 9.73 -12.71
C ARG A 47 4.06 10.50 -11.54
N ILE A 48 4.90 11.18 -10.75
CA ILE A 48 4.45 12.05 -9.66
C ILE A 48 3.61 13.22 -10.23
N ALA A 49 4.02 13.77 -11.37
CA ALA A 49 3.31 14.84 -12.07
C ALA A 49 1.93 14.39 -12.57
N ILE A 50 1.81 13.21 -13.19
CA ILE A 50 0.52 12.65 -13.61
C ILE A 50 -0.40 12.47 -12.41
N LYS A 51 0.11 11.90 -11.31
CA LYS A 51 -0.68 11.72 -10.09
C LYS A 51 -1.17 13.08 -9.55
N PHE A 52 -0.27 14.05 -9.43
CA PHE A 52 -0.65 15.39 -8.98
C PHE A 52 -1.68 16.02 -9.91
N TYR A 53 -1.50 15.93 -11.23
CA TYR A 53 -2.44 16.43 -12.22
C TYR A 53 -3.83 15.82 -12.01
N ARG A 54 -3.96 14.49 -11.96
CA ARG A 54 -5.24 13.80 -11.76
C ARG A 54 -5.92 14.17 -10.43
N ASP A 55 -5.14 14.25 -9.36
CA ASP A 55 -5.69 14.49 -8.02
C ASP A 55 -6.18 15.95 -7.85
N ASN A 56 -5.60 16.88 -8.61
CA ASN A 56 -5.75 18.32 -8.39
C ASN A 56 -6.31 19.11 -9.59
N ASP A 57 -6.54 18.46 -10.74
CA ASP A 57 -7.29 19.04 -11.85
C ASP A 57 -8.66 19.51 -11.34
N SER A 58 -9.01 20.74 -11.68
CA SER A 58 -10.25 21.42 -11.28
C SER A 58 -10.40 21.66 -9.76
N LYS A 59 -9.38 21.34 -8.95
CA LYS A 59 -9.33 21.66 -7.51
C LYS A 59 -8.30 22.74 -7.19
N ALA A 60 -7.05 22.50 -7.57
CA ALA A 60 -5.94 23.42 -7.30
C ALA A 60 -5.62 24.33 -8.49
N PHE A 61 -5.94 23.89 -9.70
CA PHE A 61 -5.78 24.65 -10.94
C PHE A 61 -6.83 24.20 -11.96
N HIS A 62 -7.13 25.06 -12.94
CA HIS A 62 -8.14 24.81 -13.97
C HIS A 62 -7.45 24.95 -15.34
N PRO A 63 -6.89 23.86 -15.90
CA PRO A 63 -6.24 23.90 -17.20
C PRO A 63 -7.28 24.21 -18.29
N THR A 64 -6.90 25.01 -19.29
CA THR A 64 -7.77 25.26 -20.44
C THR A 64 -7.92 24.01 -21.29
N TYR A 65 -8.93 23.96 -22.16
CA TYR A 65 -9.14 22.86 -23.10
C TYR A 65 -7.87 22.49 -23.89
N ASP A 66 -7.22 23.49 -24.51
CA ASP A 66 -5.99 23.26 -25.29
C ASP A 66 -4.86 22.72 -24.40
N THR A 67 -4.77 23.22 -23.17
CA THR A 67 -3.79 22.77 -22.19
C THR A 67 -4.02 21.31 -21.78
N ARG A 68 -5.27 20.89 -21.60
CA ARG A 68 -5.64 19.49 -21.32
C ARG A 68 -5.29 18.59 -22.50
N ASN A 69 -5.60 19.01 -23.73
CA ASN A 69 -5.21 18.29 -24.92
C ASN A 69 -3.67 18.15 -25.03
N GLN A 70 -2.93 19.18 -24.62
CA GLN A 70 -1.47 19.14 -24.58
C GLN A 70 -0.93 18.17 -23.50
N PHE A 71 -1.54 18.13 -22.31
CA PHE A 71 -1.22 17.12 -21.30
C PHE A 71 -1.47 15.69 -21.80
N MET A 72 -2.63 15.46 -22.42
CA MET A 72 -2.96 14.16 -23.01
C MET A 72 -1.98 13.78 -24.13
N ALA A 73 -1.60 14.74 -24.98
CA ALA A 73 -0.59 14.53 -26.01
C ALA A 73 0.75 14.07 -25.42
N TYR A 74 1.23 14.68 -24.33
CA TYR A 74 2.46 14.25 -23.67
C TYR A 74 2.35 12.85 -23.05
N ILE A 75 1.20 12.50 -22.45
CA ILE A 75 0.95 11.16 -21.91
C ILE A 75 0.98 10.11 -23.03
N LEU A 76 0.30 10.37 -24.14
CA LEU A 76 0.27 9.47 -25.30
C LEU A 76 1.65 9.33 -25.95
N GLN A 77 2.40 10.43 -26.06
CA GLN A 77 3.77 10.43 -26.57
C GLN A 77 4.73 9.61 -25.67
N GLU A 78 4.54 9.63 -24.35
CA GLU A 78 5.34 8.84 -23.42
C GLU A 78 5.03 7.33 -23.52
N LYS A 79 3.75 6.97 -23.67
CA LYS A 79 3.27 5.58 -23.72
C LYS A 79 3.51 4.93 -25.07
N TYR A 80 3.17 5.62 -26.15
CA TYR A 80 3.12 5.05 -27.51
C TYR A 80 4.17 5.65 -28.46
N GLY A 81 4.81 6.77 -28.10
CA GLY A 81 5.71 7.49 -28.99
C GLY A 81 4.93 8.28 -30.06
N ASN A 82 5.55 8.45 -31.23
CA ASN A 82 4.94 9.20 -32.34
C ASN A 82 3.60 8.60 -32.77
N PHE A 83 2.66 9.47 -33.10
CA PHE A 83 1.36 9.07 -33.64
C PHE A 83 1.49 8.21 -34.89
N ASP A 84 0.78 7.07 -34.91
CA ASP A 84 0.73 6.14 -36.03
C ASP A 84 -0.70 6.08 -36.61
N ALA A 85 -0.88 6.68 -37.78
CA ALA A 85 -2.16 6.73 -38.46
C ALA A 85 -2.71 5.35 -38.85
N THR A 86 -1.85 4.32 -38.95
CA THR A 86 -2.28 2.96 -39.34
C THR A 86 -2.96 2.22 -38.20
N LYS A 87 -2.66 2.58 -36.95
CA LYS A 87 -3.23 1.97 -35.74
C LYS A 87 -4.41 2.76 -35.18
N ALA A 88 -4.59 4.00 -35.61
CA ALA A 88 -5.61 4.88 -35.08
C ALA A 88 -7.00 4.58 -35.68
N LYS A 89 -8.02 4.46 -34.82
CA LYS A 89 -9.43 4.40 -35.25
C LYS A 89 -9.78 5.66 -36.08
N PRO A 90 -10.53 5.53 -37.20
CA PRO A 90 -10.92 6.69 -38.00
C PRO A 90 -11.89 7.58 -37.21
N LEU A 91 -11.63 8.89 -37.16
CA LEU A 91 -12.51 9.84 -36.48
C LEU A 91 -13.70 10.19 -37.37
N GLY A 92 -14.87 10.33 -36.75
CA GLY A 92 -16.08 10.78 -37.42
C GLY A 92 -15.96 12.21 -37.95
N THR A 93 -16.76 12.57 -38.95
CA THR A 93 -16.73 13.93 -39.51
C THR A 93 -17.12 14.99 -38.48
N LEU A 94 -17.99 14.67 -37.52
CA LEU A 94 -18.45 15.57 -36.46
C LEU A 94 -17.64 15.48 -35.16
N ASP A 95 -16.66 14.59 -35.09
CA ASP A 95 -15.80 14.43 -33.92
C ASP A 95 -14.69 15.49 -33.92
N ILE A 96 -15.05 16.71 -33.49
CA ILE A 96 -14.14 17.85 -33.42
C ILE A 96 -13.16 17.69 -32.26
N VAL A 97 -13.66 17.24 -31.10
CA VAL A 97 -12.85 17.04 -29.89
C VAL A 97 -11.77 15.99 -30.09
N GLY A 98 -12.12 14.85 -30.68
CA GLY A 98 -11.17 13.79 -31.01
C GLY A 98 -10.13 14.23 -32.05
N LYS A 99 -10.52 15.08 -33.01
CA LYS A 99 -9.57 15.68 -33.96
C LYS A 99 -8.59 16.61 -33.25
N ASP A 100 -9.06 17.46 -32.34
CA ASP A 100 -8.20 18.39 -31.62
C ASP A 100 -7.21 17.65 -30.71
N ARG A 101 -7.67 16.67 -29.94
CA ARG A 101 -6.81 15.76 -29.15
C ARG A 101 -5.75 15.08 -30.02
N ARG A 102 -6.17 14.53 -31.16
CA ARG A 102 -5.26 13.87 -32.12
C ARG A 102 -4.26 14.87 -32.71
N ASN A 103 -4.70 16.06 -33.07
CA ASN A 103 -3.85 17.11 -33.61
C ASN A 103 -2.81 17.55 -32.58
N SER A 104 -3.18 17.67 -31.30
CA SER A 104 -2.23 17.93 -30.21
C SER A 104 -1.19 16.83 -30.08
N TRP A 105 -1.57 15.54 -30.19
CA TRP A 105 -0.59 14.46 -30.19
C TRP A 105 0.30 14.47 -31.44
N ILE A 106 -0.27 14.67 -32.62
CA ILE A 106 0.49 14.80 -33.88
C ILE A 106 1.48 15.97 -33.80
N SER A 107 1.14 17.07 -33.11
CA SER A 107 2.04 18.20 -32.93
C SER A 107 3.34 17.84 -32.19
N LEU A 108 3.33 16.76 -31.40
CA LEU A 108 4.50 16.23 -30.71
C LEU A 108 5.30 15.21 -31.53
N THR A 109 5.00 15.03 -32.82
CA THR A 109 5.75 14.12 -33.69
C THR A 109 7.24 14.47 -33.69
N ASN A 110 8.11 13.46 -33.51
CA ASN A 110 9.56 13.56 -33.32
C ASN A 110 10.01 14.04 -31.93
N THR A 111 9.11 14.16 -30.97
CA THR A 111 9.48 14.35 -29.56
C THR A 111 9.82 12.99 -28.95
N ASP A 112 11.02 12.83 -28.39
CA ASP A 112 11.36 11.61 -27.67
C ASP A 112 10.62 11.51 -26.33
N LYS A 113 10.61 10.30 -25.76
CA LYS A 113 9.92 10.00 -24.50
C LYS A 113 10.35 10.92 -23.35
N GLN A 114 11.64 11.20 -23.21
CA GLN A 114 12.14 12.02 -22.11
C GLN A 114 11.76 13.50 -22.32
N SER A 115 11.82 14.00 -23.55
CA SER A 115 11.37 15.35 -23.88
C SER A 115 9.86 15.54 -23.66
N ALA A 116 9.05 14.52 -23.94
CA ALA A 116 7.62 14.54 -23.63
C ALA A 116 7.35 14.60 -22.11
N GLN A 117 8.08 13.80 -21.32
CA GLN A 117 8.03 13.85 -19.86
C GLN A 117 8.40 15.24 -19.32
N LYS A 118 9.49 15.83 -19.83
CA LYS A 118 9.93 17.19 -19.49
C LYS A 118 8.87 18.23 -19.81
N GLY A 119 8.30 18.18 -21.02
CA GLY A 119 7.27 19.11 -21.47
C GLY A 119 6.03 19.08 -20.57
N PHE A 120 5.57 17.89 -20.18
CA PHE A 120 4.47 17.74 -19.24
C PHE A 120 4.77 18.39 -17.89
N VAL A 121 5.94 18.08 -17.30
CA VAL A 121 6.36 18.58 -15.99
C VAL A 121 6.52 20.10 -16.01
N GLN A 122 7.11 20.65 -17.07
CA GLN A 122 7.26 22.09 -17.26
C GLN A 122 5.91 22.80 -17.39
N LEU A 123 5.01 22.26 -18.20
CA LEU A 123 3.65 22.80 -18.36
C LEU A 123 2.89 22.79 -17.03
N LEU A 124 2.93 21.68 -16.30
CA LEU A 124 2.28 21.57 -14.99
C LEU A 124 2.84 22.55 -13.97
N ASN A 125 4.17 22.71 -13.94
CA ASN A 125 4.83 23.66 -13.04
C ASN A 125 4.46 25.12 -13.34
N GLN A 126 4.26 25.45 -14.62
CA GLN A 126 3.81 26.79 -15.02
C GLN A 126 2.36 27.06 -14.60
N LEU A 127 1.49 26.07 -14.71
CA LEU A 127 0.07 26.20 -14.36
C LEU A 127 -0.20 26.18 -12.86
N CYS A 128 0.58 25.39 -12.11
CA CYS A 128 0.37 25.20 -10.68
C CYS A 128 1.66 25.37 -9.87
N PRO A 129 1.88 26.55 -9.26
CA PRO A 129 3.05 26.81 -8.41
C PRO A 129 3.13 25.90 -7.16
N LEU A 130 2.02 25.26 -6.77
CA LEU A 130 1.99 24.31 -5.65
C LEU A 130 2.63 22.96 -5.99
N PHE A 131 2.88 22.69 -7.27
CA PHE A 131 3.49 21.44 -7.71
C PHE A 131 4.93 21.28 -7.20
N GLU A 132 5.76 22.32 -7.25
CA GLU A 132 7.14 22.25 -6.74
C GLU A 132 7.20 21.89 -5.23
N PRO A 133 6.48 22.59 -4.33
CA PRO A 133 6.40 22.20 -2.92
C PRO A 133 5.90 20.76 -2.71
N TYR A 134 4.92 20.33 -3.52
CA TYR A 134 4.39 18.97 -3.46
C TYR A 134 5.47 17.92 -3.80
N VAL A 135 6.23 18.12 -4.89
CA VAL A 135 7.30 17.20 -5.30
C VAL A 135 8.38 17.10 -4.22
N LYS A 136 8.78 18.23 -3.63
CA LYS A 136 9.77 18.26 -2.53
C LYS A 136 9.27 17.50 -1.30
N ALA A 137 8.02 17.70 -0.91
CA ALA A 137 7.42 17.00 0.22
C ALA A 137 7.27 15.49 -0.04
N PHE A 138 6.84 15.12 -1.26
CA PHE A 138 6.73 13.73 -1.69
C PHE A 138 8.07 13.01 -1.61
N LYS A 139 9.15 13.66 -2.07
CA LYS A 139 10.49 13.09 -2.00
C LYS A 139 10.93 12.85 -0.56
N LEU A 140 10.70 13.81 0.33
CA LEU A 140 11.04 13.66 1.75
C LEU A 140 10.30 12.50 2.42
N ASP A 141 9.00 12.36 2.16
CA ASP A 141 8.19 11.26 2.69
C ASP A 141 8.65 9.90 2.15
N PHE A 142 9.00 9.85 0.86
CA PHE A 142 9.54 8.64 0.23
C PHE A 142 10.88 8.22 0.85
N ASP A 143 11.84 9.15 0.96
CA ASP A 143 13.17 8.89 1.53
C ASP A 143 13.06 8.44 3.01
N GLU A 144 12.14 9.05 3.77
CA GLU A 144 11.88 8.71 5.17
C GLU A 144 11.24 7.32 5.33
N LYS A 145 10.28 6.96 4.48
CA LYS A 145 9.69 5.60 4.48
C LYS A 145 10.71 4.52 4.15
N GLU A 146 11.60 4.76 3.20
CA GLU A 146 12.67 3.83 2.87
C GLU A 146 13.67 3.66 4.03
N ARG A 147 13.96 4.74 4.77
CA ARG A 147 14.76 4.66 5.99
C ARG A 147 14.09 3.81 7.06
N GLN A 148 12.80 4.05 7.33
CA GLN A 148 12.03 3.29 8.32
C GLN A 148 11.94 1.80 7.95
N ARG A 149 11.77 1.48 6.66
CA ARG A 149 11.76 0.10 6.18
C ARG A 149 13.09 -0.60 6.44
N ARG A 150 14.22 0.06 6.18
CA ARG A 150 15.56 -0.47 6.45
C ARG A 150 15.79 -0.70 7.95
N GLU A 151 15.44 0.28 8.77
CA GLU A 151 15.56 0.18 10.23
C GLU A 151 14.68 -0.95 10.80
N ALA A 152 13.46 -1.11 10.29
CA ALA A 152 12.56 -2.20 10.68
C ALA A 152 13.09 -3.58 10.27
N GLN A 153 13.67 -3.70 9.06
CA GLN A 153 14.33 -4.93 8.61
C GLN A 153 15.53 -5.28 9.50
N GLU A 154 16.40 -4.31 9.78
CA GLU A 154 17.55 -4.52 10.67
C GLU A 154 17.13 -4.91 12.09
N LEU A 155 16.05 -4.32 12.62
CA LEU A 155 15.52 -4.65 13.94
C LEU A 155 14.95 -6.07 13.96
N GLU A 156 14.23 -6.48 12.93
CA GLU A 156 13.69 -7.84 12.83
C GLU A 156 14.80 -8.88 12.68
N GLU A 157 15.82 -8.61 11.88
CA GLU A 157 17.00 -9.47 11.76
C GLU A 157 17.72 -9.63 13.10
N LYS A 158 17.90 -8.52 13.85
CA LYS A 158 18.44 -8.57 15.22
C LYS A 158 17.57 -9.41 16.14
N ARG A 159 16.24 -9.24 16.09
CA ARG A 159 15.30 -10.01 16.91
C ARG A 159 15.38 -11.51 16.60
N ILE A 160 15.44 -11.88 15.33
CA ILE A 160 15.63 -13.28 14.89
C ILE A 160 16.95 -13.83 15.40
N GLN A 161 18.02 -13.04 15.33
CA GLN A 161 19.34 -13.44 15.80
C GLN A 161 19.38 -13.64 17.32
N GLU A 162 18.78 -12.73 18.08
CA GLU A 162 18.66 -12.84 19.55
C GLU A 162 17.86 -14.08 19.97
N VAL A 163 16.74 -14.37 19.29
CA VAL A 163 15.95 -15.59 19.56
C VAL A 163 16.79 -16.84 19.29
N ARG A 164 17.48 -16.90 18.14
CA ARG A 164 18.36 -18.04 17.82
C ARG A 164 19.49 -18.21 18.82
N GLU A 165 20.10 -17.12 19.29
CA GLU A 165 21.15 -17.18 20.30
C GLU A 165 20.61 -17.67 21.65
N LYS A 166 19.44 -17.17 22.06
CA LYS A 166 18.76 -17.60 23.28
C LYS A 166 18.39 -19.09 23.25
N GLU A 167 17.85 -19.58 22.13
CA GLU A 167 17.55 -21.01 21.95
C GLU A 167 18.81 -21.88 22.05
N ARG A 168 19.94 -21.42 21.50
CA ARG A 168 21.23 -22.14 21.61
C ARG A 168 21.70 -22.21 23.07
N LEU A 169 21.62 -21.10 23.81
CA LEU A 169 22.00 -21.06 25.22
C LEU A 169 21.09 -21.94 26.08
N GLU A 170 19.78 -21.94 25.81
CA GLU A 170 18.81 -22.79 26.53
C GLU A 170 19.06 -24.28 26.27
N LEU A 171 19.34 -24.67 25.02
CA LEU A 171 19.68 -26.05 24.66
C LEU A 171 20.97 -26.50 25.35
N GLU A 172 21.99 -25.62 25.41
CA GLU A 172 23.24 -25.92 26.10
C GLU A 172 23.04 -26.08 27.61
N LEU A 173 22.26 -25.20 28.23
CA LEU A 173 21.91 -25.28 29.65
C LEU A 173 21.14 -26.57 29.97
N LYS A 174 20.17 -26.93 29.11
CA LYS A 174 19.41 -28.17 29.24
C LYS A 174 20.31 -29.39 29.14
N ARG A 175 21.20 -29.43 28.15
CA ARG A 175 22.17 -30.54 27.98
C ARG A 175 23.04 -30.69 29.23
N LYS A 176 23.53 -29.58 29.78
CA LYS A 176 24.34 -29.58 31.00
C LYS A 176 23.54 -30.10 32.21
N SER A 177 22.29 -29.64 32.38
CA SER A 177 21.41 -30.12 33.45
C SER A 177 21.10 -31.62 33.32
N GLU A 178 20.88 -32.12 32.10
CA GLU A 178 20.66 -33.54 31.83
C GLU A 178 21.92 -34.39 32.08
N GLU A 179 23.11 -33.86 31.79
CA GLU A 179 24.39 -34.50 32.13
C GLU A 179 24.57 -34.57 33.65
N GLU A 180 24.37 -33.46 34.38
CA GLU A 180 24.44 -33.42 35.85
C GLU A 180 23.42 -34.37 36.49
N MET A 181 22.19 -34.44 35.98
CA MET A 181 21.17 -35.39 36.46
C MET A 181 21.58 -36.84 36.25
N ARG A 182 22.17 -37.16 35.08
CA ARG A 182 22.68 -38.51 34.79
C ARG A 182 23.82 -38.90 35.73
N GLU A 183 24.74 -37.99 36.00
CA GLU A 183 25.83 -38.22 36.95
C GLU A 183 25.31 -38.48 38.36
N VAL A 184 24.33 -37.69 38.83
CA VAL A 184 23.70 -37.88 40.13
C VAL A 184 22.96 -39.23 40.22
N GLU A 185 22.22 -39.61 39.17
CA GLU A 185 21.52 -40.88 39.12
C GLU A 185 22.49 -42.07 39.09
N GLU A 186 23.58 -41.97 38.34
CA GLU A 186 24.60 -42.99 38.30
C GLU A 186 25.31 -43.16 39.65
N GLN A 187 25.65 -42.05 40.32
CA GLN A 187 26.20 -42.09 41.68
C GLN A 187 25.22 -42.77 42.65
N LYS A 188 23.93 -42.42 42.59
CA LYS A 188 22.89 -43.07 43.40
C LYS A 188 22.82 -44.57 43.14
N ARG A 189 22.84 -45.01 41.88
CA ARG A 189 22.80 -46.42 41.51
C ARG A 189 24.03 -47.17 42.02
N GLN A 190 25.22 -46.60 41.87
CA GLN A 190 26.46 -47.21 42.36
C GLN A 190 26.44 -47.41 43.89
N ILE A 191 25.96 -46.42 44.64
CA ILE A 191 25.80 -46.53 46.10
C ILE A 191 24.79 -47.63 46.46
N GLN A 192 23.62 -47.64 45.80
CA GLN A 192 22.59 -48.64 46.04
C GLN A 192 23.08 -50.07 45.74
N GLU A 193 23.78 -50.28 44.63
CA GLU A 193 24.31 -51.60 44.28
C GLU A 193 25.39 -52.05 45.27
N ALA A 194 26.31 -51.17 45.66
CA ALA A 194 27.34 -51.47 46.64
C ALA A 194 26.74 -51.84 48.00
N LEU A 195 25.74 -51.08 48.45
CA LEU A 195 25.04 -51.33 49.69
C LEU A 195 24.26 -52.65 49.64
N ASN A 196 23.57 -52.89 48.52
CA ASN A 196 22.84 -54.12 48.28
C ASN A 196 23.76 -55.35 48.29
N ARG A 197 24.93 -55.29 47.64
CA ARG A 197 25.93 -56.39 47.67
C ARG A 197 26.33 -56.77 49.10
N GLN A 198 26.38 -55.80 50.01
CA GLN A 198 26.74 -56.05 51.41
C GLN A 198 25.60 -56.67 52.22
N THR A 199 24.36 -56.22 52.01
CA THR A 199 23.25 -56.57 52.91
C THR A 199 22.23 -57.55 52.34
N ILE A 200 22.28 -57.85 51.04
CA ILE A 200 21.27 -58.69 50.36
C ILE A 200 21.10 -60.06 51.01
N GLN A 201 22.18 -60.70 51.45
CA GLN A 201 22.12 -62.02 52.07
C GLN A 201 21.34 -61.97 53.40
N GLN A 202 21.60 -60.95 54.21
CA GLN A 202 20.91 -60.76 55.50
C GLN A 202 19.43 -60.44 55.29
N PHE A 203 19.10 -59.58 54.33
CA PHE A 203 17.71 -59.24 54.00
C PHE A 203 16.93 -60.43 53.42
N LYS A 204 17.56 -61.26 52.57
CA LYS A 204 16.94 -62.48 52.04
C LYS A 204 16.59 -63.47 53.14
N SER A 205 17.53 -63.77 54.02
CA SER A 205 17.28 -64.69 55.14
C SER A 205 16.18 -64.17 56.08
N TYR A 206 16.14 -62.85 56.34
CA TYR A 206 15.07 -62.25 57.14
C TYR A 206 13.70 -62.34 56.43
N ALA A 207 13.65 -62.06 55.13
CA ALA A 207 12.41 -62.12 54.36
C ALA A 207 11.85 -63.54 54.25
N GLU A 208 12.71 -64.54 54.05
CA GLU A 208 12.34 -65.96 54.03
C GLU A 208 11.71 -66.44 55.35
N GLN A 209 12.18 -65.91 56.49
CA GLN A 209 11.62 -66.22 57.80
C GLN A 209 10.24 -65.60 58.02
N GLN A 210 10.01 -64.37 57.54
CA GLN A 210 8.75 -63.66 57.73
C GLN A 210 7.64 -64.13 56.78
N TYR A 211 7.99 -64.47 55.53
CA TYR A 211 7.04 -64.89 54.52
C TYR A 211 7.47 -66.19 53.80
N PRO A 212 7.45 -67.37 54.45
CA PRO A 212 7.85 -68.62 53.82
C PRO A 212 7.01 -68.96 52.59
N GLY A 213 7.66 -69.24 51.45
CA GLY A 213 7.00 -69.69 50.21
C GLY A 213 6.32 -68.60 49.36
N ASN A 214 6.25 -67.35 49.82
CA ASN A 214 5.71 -66.23 49.04
C ASN A 214 6.83 -65.31 48.51
N ILE A 215 7.32 -65.62 47.31
CA ILE A 215 8.45 -64.92 46.68
C ILE A 215 8.15 -63.43 46.45
N GLU A 216 6.91 -63.08 46.14
CA GLU A 216 6.54 -61.69 45.84
C GLU A 216 6.56 -60.81 47.08
N GLN A 217 6.01 -61.30 48.20
CA GLN A 217 6.08 -60.61 49.49
C GLN A 217 7.50 -60.54 50.05
N GLN A 218 8.31 -61.60 49.85
CA GLN A 218 9.73 -61.57 50.20
C GLN A 218 10.49 -60.47 49.43
N ASN A 219 10.26 -60.36 48.11
CA ASN A 219 10.90 -59.33 47.28
C ASN A 219 10.46 -57.91 47.67
N GLN A 220 9.16 -57.71 47.97
CA GLN A 220 8.66 -56.42 48.45
C GLN A 220 9.33 -56.02 49.78
N LEU A 221 9.43 -56.95 50.73
CA LEU A 221 10.08 -56.69 52.03
C LEU A 221 11.58 -56.40 51.88
N ILE A 222 12.29 -57.14 51.02
CA ILE A 222 13.71 -56.90 50.73
C ILE A 222 13.90 -55.49 50.15
N SER A 223 13.04 -55.09 49.21
CA SER A 223 13.07 -53.75 48.61
C SER A 223 12.88 -52.65 49.68
N GLN A 224 11.90 -52.82 50.58
CA GLN A 224 11.65 -51.86 51.67
C GLN A 224 12.84 -51.74 52.63
N LEU A 225 13.46 -52.86 52.99
CA LEU A 225 14.64 -52.88 53.87
C LEU A 225 15.87 -52.25 53.21
N GLN A 226 16.07 -52.50 51.91
CA GLN A 226 17.12 -51.85 51.13
C GLN A 226 16.91 -50.34 51.07
N GLU A 227 15.68 -49.88 50.88
CA GLU A 227 15.36 -48.45 50.86
C GLU A 227 15.62 -47.78 52.21
N GLN A 228 15.18 -48.39 53.32
CA GLN A 228 15.47 -47.87 54.66
C GLN A 228 16.96 -47.84 54.95
N HIS A 229 17.70 -48.89 54.57
CA HIS A 229 19.13 -48.96 54.77
C HIS A 229 19.87 -47.90 53.94
N TYR A 230 19.42 -47.66 52.71
CA TYR A 230 19.93 -46.57 51.88
C TYR A 230 19.69 -45.19 52.50
N GLN A 231 18.49 -44.95 53.05
CA GLN A 231 18.18 -43.70 53.75
C GLN A 231 19.06 -43.48 54.98
N GLN A 232 19.28 -44.52 55.80
CA GLN A 232 20.18 -44.45 56.95
C GLN A 232 21.62 -44.14 56.53
N TYR A 233 22.09 -44.78 55.46
CA TYR A 233 23.42 -44.51 54.91
C TYR A 233 23.57 -43.05 54.45
N LEU A 234 22.56 -42.49 53.77
CA LEU A 234 22.57 -41.08 53.36
C LEU A 234 22.62 -40.12 54.56
N LEU A 235 21.93 -40.42 55.66
CA LEU A 235 21.99 -39.63 56.89
C LEU A 235 23.40 -39.64 57.50
N GLN A 236 24.02 -40.81 57.57
CA GLN A 236 25.38 -40.95 58.08
C GLN A 236 26.42 -40.24 57.18
N LEU A 237 26.24 -40.31 55.86
CA LEU A 237 27.10 -39.61 54.90
C LEU A 237 27.00 -38.10 55.06
N ARG A 238 25.79 -37.57 55.29
CA ARG A 238 25.56 -36.14 55.58
C ARG A 238 26.28 -35.73 56.86
N GLU A 239 26.18 -36.48 57.95
CA GLU A 239 26.87 -36.19 59.22
C GLU A 239 28.40 -36.16 59.06
N GLN A 240 28.96 -37.07 58.25
CA GLN A 240 30.39 -37.05 57.92
C GLN A 240 30.79 -35.83 57.10
N GLN A 241 29.98 -35.41 56.12
CA GLN A 241 30.24 -34.21 55.34
C GLN A 241 30.15 -32.93 56.19
N VAL A 242 29.18 -32.83 57.10
CA VAL A 242 29.07 -31.72 58.06
C VAL A 242 30.29 -31.68 58.99
N SER A 243 30.75 -32.84 59.46
CA SER A 243 31.95 -32.93 60.30
C SER A 243 33.23 -32.51 59.54
N ARG A 244 33.33 -32.86 58.25
CA ARG A 244 34.45 -32.44 57.36
C ARG A 244 34.41 -30.95 57.04
N THR A 245 33.23 -30.39 56.74
CA THR A 245 33.09 -28.95 56.47
C THR A 245 33.30 -28.11 57.75
N HIS A 246 32.87 -28.59 58.91
CA HIS A 246 33.12 -27.94 60.21
C HIS A 246 34.62 -27.95 60.58
N THR A 247 35.35 -29.04 60.31
CA THR A 247 36.82 -29.10 60.51
C THR A 247 37.58 -28.26 59.48
N GLN A 248 37.11 -28.16 58.23
CA GLN A 248 37.72 -27.33 57.20
C GLN A 248 37.41 -25.83 57.41
N SER A 249 36.23 -25.48 57.92
CA SER A 249 35.87 -24.14 58.37
C SER A 249 36.69 -23.71 59.61
N MET A 250 36.94 -24.61 60.57
CA MET A 250 37.84 -24.36 61.71
C MET A 250 39.30 -24.16 61.27
N ASN A 251 39.77 -24.86 60.22
CA ASN A 251 41.11 -24.66 59.67
C ASN A 251 41.23 -23.36 58.85
N ASN A 252 40.18 -22.94 58.12
CA ASN A 252 40.17 -21.64 57.43
C ASN A 252 39.94 -20.46 58.41
N ALA A 253 39.19 -20.62 59.49
CA ALA A 253 39.07 -19.63 60.55
C ALA A 253 40.37 -19.47 61.36
N ARG A 254 41.18 -20.54 61.46
CA ARG A 254 42.50 -20.51 62.10
C ARG A 254 43.58 -19.83 61.24
N ASN A 255 43.39 -19.73 59.92
CA ASN A 255 44.24 -18.93 59.02
C ASN A 255 43.80 -17.47 58.86
N ASN A 256 42.64 -17.07 59.38
CA ASN A 256 42.15 -15.68 59.38
C ASN A 256 42.26 -14.98 60.75
N PHE A 257 43.04 -15.52 61.69
CA PHE A 257 43.39 -14.87 62.97
C PHE A 257 44.78 -14.17 62.94
N VAL A 258 45.36 -13.98 61.75
CA VAL A 258 46.49 -13.07 61.51
C VAL A 258 46.09 -12.10 60.41
N ASN A 259 45.12 -11.23 60.71
CA ASN A 259 44.95 -9.87 60.18
C ASN A 259 43.59 -9.34 60.61
N SER A 260 43.54 -8.93 61.88
CA SER A 260 42.59 -7.91 62.32
C SER A 260 43.33 -6.58 62.30
N GLU A 261 43.00 -5.70 61.37
CA GLU A 261 42.82 -4.27 61.63
C GLU A 261 42.20 -3.57 60.41
N ARG A 262 40.87 -3.40 60.43
CA ARG A 262 40.18 -2.09 60.45
C ARG A 262 38.75 -2.19 59.91
N GLU A 263 37.82 -1.81 60.80
CA GLU A 263 36.67 -0.92 60.57
C GLU A 263 35.65 -1.28 59.48
N THR A 264 34.33 -1.16 59.63
CA THR A 264 33.34 -1.02 60.71
C THR A 264 32.02 -0.84 59.95
N ASN A 265 30.95 -1.47 60.46
CA ASN A 265 29.53 -1.07 60.27
C ASN A 265 28.95 -1.12 58.84
N TYR A 266 27.70 -1.50 58.57
CA TYR A 266 26.46 -1.46 59.34
C TYR A 266 25.57 -2.68 58.99
N LEU A 267 24.90 -3.23 59.99
CA LEU A 267 23.68 -4.03 59.85
C LEU A 267 22.54 -3.19 59.28
N GLN A 268 21.63 -3.80 58.51
CA GLN A 268 20.21 -4.04 58.89
C GLN A 268 19.50 -4.78 57.72
N SER A 269 19.27 -6.09 57.81
CA SER A 269 18.05 -6.76 58.31
C SER A 269 16.72 -6.30 57.70
N ASN A 270 15.98 -7.22 57.06
CA ASN A 270 14.72 -7.67 57.65
C ASN A 270 14.22 -9.00 57.07
N THR A 271 13.55 -9.70 57.97
CA THR A 271 13.10 -11.09 57.94
C THR A 271 11.65 -11.20 57.45
N LEU A 272 11.33 -12.39 56.93
CA LEU A 272 10.06 -12.97 56.49
C LEU A 272 8.81 -12.62 57.31
N VAL A 273 7.62 -12.75 56.70
CA VAL A 273 6.57 -13.70 57.11
C VAL A 273 5.61 -14.01 55.93
N THR A 274 5.32 -15.31 55.80
CA THR A 274 4.35 -16.07 54.99
C THR A 274 2.88 -15.73 55.31
N GLN A 275 1.94 -15.81 54.35
CA GLN A 275 0.81 -16.77 54.40
C GLN A 275 -0.07 -16.73 53.13
N THR A 276 -0.47 -17.94 52.74
CA THR A 276 -1.41 -18.35 51.69
C THR A 276 -2.88 -18.04 52.00
N VAL A 277 -3.69 -17.69 50.98
CA VAL A 277 -5.07 -18.20 50.86
C VAL A 277 -5.49 -18.27 49.38
N ALA A 278 -6.11 -19.39 49.02
CA ALA A 278 -6.76 -19.66 47.75
C ALA A 278 -8.11 -18.93 47.61
N LEU A 279 -8.59 -18.72 46.37
CA LEU A 279 -9.80 -19.33 45.80
C LEU A 279 -10.18 -18.67 44.46
N GLU A 280 -10.93 -19.45 43.69
CA GLU A 280 -11.11 -19.52 42.24
C GLU A 280 -11.82 -18.37 41.51
N PRO A 281 -11.72 -18.35 40.15
CA PRO A 281 -12.35 -17.37 39.27
C PRO A 281 -13.82 -17.71 39.01
N LYS A 282 -14.66 -16.69 38.84
CA LYS A 282 -16.05 -16.86 38.41
C LYS A 282 -16.27 -16.37 36.98
N LEU A 283 -16.56 -17.37 36.16
CA LEU A 283 -17.20 -17.40 34.85
C LEU A 283 -18.39 -16.42 34.71
N MET A 284 -18.50 -15.77 33.55
CA MET A 284 -19.76 -15.70 32.77
C MET A 284 -19.43 -15.79 31.27
N THR A 285 -19.72 -16.97 30.71
CA THR A 285 -20.31 -17.22 29.39
C THR A 285 -21.62 -16.42 29.22
N ALA A 286 -22.27 -16.22 28.07
CA ALA A 286 -22.04 -16.37 26.63
C ALA A 286 -23.30 -15.76 25.95
N GLU A 287 -23.22 -15.47 24.63
CA GLU A 287 -24.35 -15.48 23.67
C GLU A 287 -25.44 -14.40 23.84
N ASP A 288 -26.06 -13.78 22.83
CA ASP A 288 -26.00 -13.95 21.39
C ASP A 288 -26.85 -12.84 20.71
N LEU A 289 -26.58 -12.61 19.42
CA LEU A 289 -27.53 -12.21 18.36
C LEU A 289 -28.20 -10.82 18.45
N HIS A 290 -27.94 -9.93 17.48
CA HIS A 290 -28.62 -9.97 16.18
C HIS A 290 -28.28 -8.72 15.35
N ASN A 291 -27.73 -8.96 14.16
CA ASN A 291 -27.61 -8.02 13.06
C ASN A 291 -28.97 -7.39 12.73
N ASN A 292 -29.01 -6.08 12.52
CA ASN A 292 -30.01 -5.43 11.68
C ASN A 292 -29.41 -4.14 11.12
N HIS A 293 -28.56 -4.28 10.10
CA HIS A 293 -28.31 -3.20 9.16
C HIS A 293 -29.00 -3.58 7.86
N LEU A 294 -30.09 -2.85 7.60
CA LEU A 294 -30.98 -2.99 6.47
C LEU A 294 -30.23 -2.69 5.17
N GLU A 295 -30.04 -3.72 4.35
CA GLU A 295 -29.90 -3.55 2.91
C GLU A 295 -31.21 -2.95 2.37
N PRO A 296 -31.18 -1.91 1.53
CA PRO A 296 -32.31 -1.57 0.71
C PRO A 296 -32.35 -2.55 -0.46
N THR A 297 -33.11 -3.62 -0.28
CA THR A 297 -33.66 -4.41 -1.38
C THR A 297 -34.52 -3.47 -2.24
N THR A 298 -34.04 -3.08 -3.42
CA THR A 298 -34.93 -2.53 -4.45
C THR A 298 -35.61 -3.71 -5.11
N GLY A 299 -36.78 -4.04 -4.55
CA GLY A 299 -37.74 -4.94 -5.15
C GLY A 299 -38.09 -4.46 -6.55
N SER A 300 -38.04 -5.43 -7.46
CA SER A 300 -38.78 -5.43 -8.71
C SER A 300 -40.27 -5.32 -8.40
N ASP A 301 -40.78 -4.09 -8.30
CA ASP A 301 -42.21 -3.81 -8.46
C ASP A 301 -42.43 -3.26 -9.86
N THR A 302 -42.65 -4.20 -10.77
CA THR A 302 -43.48 -4.03 -11.95
C THR A 302 -44.85 -3.51 -11.52
N ASP A 303 -45.02 -2.19 -11.53
CA ASP A 303 -46.32 -1.55 -11.65
C ASP A 303 -46.30 -0.66 -12.90
N SER A 304 -46.59 -1.32 -14.01
CA SER A 304 -46.96 -0.73 -15.28
C SER A 304 -48.40 -0.22 -15.17
N GLU A 305 -48.56 0.98 -14.61
CA GLU A 305 -49.69 1.84 -14.95
C GLU A 305 -49.24 2.75 -16.09
N ASP A 306 -49.57 2.31 -17.32
CA ASP A 306 -49.52 3.12 -18.53
C ASP A 306 -50.49 4.31 -18.34
N GLU A 307 -50.04 5.37 -17.66
CA GLU A 307 -50.63 6.69 -17.88
C GLU A 307 -50.32 7.06 -19.33
N SER A 308 -51.29 6.80 -20.21
CA SER A 308 -51.27 7.24 -21.59
C SER A 308 -51.22 8.77 -21.61
N PHE A 309 -50.02 9.33 -21.58
CA PHE A 309 -49.78 10.72 -21.90
C PHE A 309 -50.27 10.93 -23.34
N GLY A 310 -51.26 11.81 -23.50
CA GLY A 310 -51.79 12.16 -24.82
C GLY A 310 -50.66 12.64 -25.76
N PRO A 311 -50.89 12.63 -27.08
CA PRO A 311 -49.86 12.99 -28.05
C PRO A 311 -49.27 14.37 -27.75
N ILE A 312 -47.96 14.41 -27.45
CA ILE A 312 -47.21 15.66 -27.24
C ILE A 312 -47.16 16.39 -28.59
N ALA A 313 -47.54 17.67 -28.59
CA ALA A 313 -47.44 18.51 -29.77
C ALA A 313 -45.97 18.59 -30.23
N GLY A 314 -45.74 18.55 -31.54
CA GLY A 314 -44.40 18.69 -32.09
C GLY A 314 -43.72 19.99 -31.65
N ALA A 315 -42.40 19.95 -31.45
CA ALA A 315 -41.63 21.11 -31.05
C ALA A 315 -41.79 22.26 -32.06
N SER A 316 -42.01 23.48 -31.55
CA SER A 316 -42.00 24.71 -32.34
C SER A 316 -40.75 25.49 -32.01
N MET A 317 -40.10 26.07 -33.02
CA MET A 317 -38.92 26.92 -32.86
C MET A 317 -39.24 28.33 -33.32
N TRP A 318 -38.74 29.33 -32.59
CA TRP A 318 -38.83 30.74 -32.96
C TRP A 318 -37.49 31.43 -32.71
N THR A 319 -37.31 32.58 -33.34
CA THR A 319 -36.13 33.43 -33.13
C THR A 319 -36.58 34.86 -32.86
N ARG A 320 -36.03 35.45 -31.80
CA ARG A 320 -36.28 36.85 -31.44
C ARG A 320 -35.51 37.79 -32.34
N LYS A 321 -36.14 38.90 -32.76
CA LYS A 321 -35.50 39.93 -33.60
C LYS A 321 -34.65 40.90 -32.76
N ASP A 322 -34.90 40.96 -31.46
CA ASP A 322 -34.35 41.90 -30.48
C ASP A 322 -33.28 41.24 -29.58
N ILE A 323 -32.43 40.39 -30.15
CA ILE A 323 -31.45 39.58 -29.39
C ILE A 323 -30.53 40.41 -28.47
N ALA A 324 -30.17 41.63 -28.89
CA ALA A 324 -29.33 42.52 -28.09
C ALA A 324 -30.06 43.01 -26.81
N LEU A 325 -31.35 43.33 -26.92
CA LEU A 325 -32.17 43.74 -25.78
C LEU A 325 -32.43 42.56 -24.84
N PHE A 326 -32.66 41.37 -25.39
CA PHE A 326 -32.79 40.14 -24.61
C PHE A 326 -31.54 39.87 -23.77
N LYS A 327 -30.34 39.89 -24.39
CA LYS A 327 -29.08 39.71 -23.67
C LYS A 327 -28.88 40.75 -22.56
N GLU A 328 -29.29 41.99 -22.79
CA GLU A 328 -29.18 43.05 -21.80
C GLU A 328 -30.15 42.88 -20.62
N SER A 329 -31.38 42.39 -20.87
CA SER A 329 -32.32 42.11 -19.78
C SER A 329 -31.81 41.01 -18.87
N ILE A 330 -31.31 39.90 -19.43
CA ILE A 330 -30.75 38.78 -18.65
C ILE A 330 -29.52 39.24 -17.84
N ARG A 331 -28.65 40.08 -18.41
CA ARG A 331 -27.52 40.68 -17.68
C ARG A 331 -27.97 41.59 -16.53
N SER A 332 -29.05 42.34 -16.73
CA SER A 332 -29.59 43.28 -15.74
C SER A 332 -30.29 42.56 -14.57
N GLU A 333 -30.81 41.36 -14.79
CA GLU A 333 -31.53 40.54 -13.80
C GLU A 333 -30.63 39.81 -12.79
N GLY A 334 -29.30 40.00 -12.85
CA GLY A 334 -28.36 39.49 -11.83
C GLY A 334 -27.54 38.27 -12.25
N GLY A 335 -27.65 37.82 -13.50
CA GLY A 335 -26.72 36.85 -14.08
C GLY A 335 -27.01 35.37 -13.77
N ASP A 336 -28.02 35.05 -12.95
CA ASP A 336 -28.42 33.67 -12.64
C ASP A 336 -28.83 32.85 -13.90
N GLY A 337 -29.21 33.54 -14.98
CA GLY A 337 -29.51 32.95 -16.29
C GLY A 337 -28.32 32.92 -17.28
N ILE A 338 -27.10 33.20 -16.83
CA ILE A 338 -25.90 33.26 -17.68
C ILE A 338 -24.93 32.16 -17.27
N ILE A 339 -24.65 31.25 -18.20
CA ILE A 339 -23.68 30.17 -18.01
C ILE A 339 -22.50 30.41 -18.95
N LYS A 340 -21.28 30.33 -18.40
CA LYS A 340 -20.06 30.30 -19.20
C LYS A 340 -19.74 28.85 -19.52
N VAL A 341 -19.73 28.52 -20.80
CA VAL A 341 -19.38 27.18 -21.29
C VAL A 341 -17.95 27.26 -21.84
N GLY A 342 -17.04 26.50 -21.24
CA GLY A 342 -15.68 26.33 -21.73
C GLY A 342 -15.65 25.50 -23.00
N HIS A 343 -14.56 25.62 -23.77
CA HIS A 343 -14.36 24.80 -24.96
C HIS A 343 -14.33 23.31 -24.58
N GLY A 344 -15.13 22.47 -25.25
CA GLY A 344 -15.22 21.04 -24.97
C GLY A 344 -15.99 20.64 -23.71
N GLU A 345 -16.55 21.60 -22.96
CA GLU A 345 -17.43 21.32 -21.82
C GLU A 345 -18.87 21.02 -22.30
N ILE A 346 -19.53 20.11 -21.60
CA ILE A 346 -20.96 19.83 -21.72
C ILE A 346 -21.66 20.39 -20.49
N VAL A 347 -22.56 21.34 -20.70
CA VAL A 347 -23.45 21.82 -19.63
C VAL A 347 -24.81 21.13 -19.76
N THR A 348 -25.17 20.36 -18.74
CA THR A 348 -26.48 19.74 -18.58
C THR A 348 -27.32 20.56 -17.61
N VAL A 349 -28.37 21.20 -18.10
CA VAL A 349 -29.36 21.91 -17.27
C VAL A 349 -30.59 21.02 -17.11
N ARG A 350 -30.87 20.55 -15.89
CA ARG A 350 -32.08 19.77 -15.57
C ARG A 350 -33.13 20.72 -15.01
N VAL A 351 -34.27 20.77 -15.68
CA VAL A 351 -35.41 21.62 -15.30
C VAL A 351 -36.59 20.72 -14.93
N PRO A 352 -37.06 20.73 -13.67
CA PRO A 352 -38.23 19.95 -13.28
C PRO A 352 -39.50 20.52 -13.94
N THR A 353 -40.39 19.63 -14.38
CA THR A 353 -41.68 20.02 -14.92
C THR A 353 -42.65 20.42 -13.81
N HIS A 354 -43.51 21.39 -14.08
CA HIS A 354 -44.56 21.79 -13.15
C HIS A 354 -45.77 20.87 -13.30
N ARG A 355 -46.40 20.45 -12.19
CA ARG A 355 -47.56 19.52 -12.19
C ARG A 355 -48.72 20.00 -13.07
N ASP A 356 -48.96 21.31 -13.09
CA ASP A 356 -50.01 21.95 -13.89
C ASP A 356 -49.48 22.54 -15.21
N GLY A 357 -48.23 22.21 -15.59
CA GLY A 357 -47.60 22.73 -16.80
C GLY A 357 -48.17 22.07 -18.05
N THR A 358 -48.62 22.88 -19.01
CA THR A 358 -49.16 22.39 -20.29
C THR A 358 -48.17 22.48 -21.45
N CYS A 359 -47.03 23.16 -21.25
CA CYS A 359 -45.97 23.30 -22.23
C CYS A 359 -44.63 23.61 -21.56
N ILE A 360 -43.55 23.34 -22.28
CA ILE A 360 -42.18 23.73 -21.92
C ILE A 360 -41.67 24.61 -23.06
N PHE A 361 -41.08 25.74 -22.70
CA PHE A 361 -40.34 26.58 -23.63
C PHE A 361 -39.01 26.98 -22.99
N TRP A 362 -37.95 27.04 -23.78
CA TRP A 362 -36.68 27.63 -23.40
C TRP A 362 -36.28 28.63 -24.47
N GLU A 363 -35.68 29.73 -24.05
CA GLU A 363 -35.01 30.68 -24.92
C GLU A 363 -33.56 30.77 -24.46
N PHE A 364 -32.61 30.70 -25.38
CA PHE A 364 -31.20 30.91 -25.08
C PHE A 364 -30.55 31.77 -26.16
N SER A 365 -29.40 32.32 -25.82
CA SER A 365 -28.55 33.03 -26.77
C SER A 365 -27.10 32.77 -26.41
N THR A 366 -26.23 32.72 -27.42
CA THR A 366 -24.79 32.66 -27.20
C THR A 366 -24.10 33.90 -27.72
N ASP A 367 -22.96 34.23 -27.13
CA ASP A 367 -22.12 35.32 -27.61
C ASP A 367 -21.29 34.92 -28.83
N SER A 368 -20.86 33.66 -28.88
CA SER A 368 -19.91 33.16 -29.88
C SER A 368 -20.52 32.24 -30.95
N TYR A 369 -21.81 31.89 -30.85
CA TYR A 369 -22.52 31.03 -31.83
C TYR A 369 -21.84 29.67 -32.09
N ASP A 370 -21.16 29.14 -31.08
CA ASP A 370 -20.21 28.03 -31.12
C ASP A 370 -20.64 26.82 -30.28
N ILE A 371 -21.86 26.81 -29.75
CA ILE A 371 -22.40 25.68 -28.98
C ILE A 371 -23.34 24.81 -29.81
N GLY A 372 -23.21 23.50 -29.65
CA GLY A 372 -24.28 22.55 -29.95
C GLY A 372 -25.19 22.40 -28.72
N PHE A 373 -26.47 22.11 -28.94
CA PHE A 373 -27.39 21.78 -27.85
C PHE A 373 -28.30 20.62 -28.25
N GLY A 374 -28.73 19.87 -27.25
CA GLY A 374 -29.66 18.75 -27.38
C GLY A 374 -30.66 18.77 -26.24
N LEU A 375 -31.76 18.04 -26.40
CA LEU A 375 -32.84 18.00 -25.44
C LEU A 375 -33.24 16.55 -25.19
N LEU A 376 -33.35 16.22 -23.91
CA LEU A 376 -33.72 14.90 -23.46
C LEU A 376 -34.84 15.04 -22.42
N PHE A 377 -35.87 14.22 -22.56
CA PHE A 377 -36.97 14.17 -21.60
C PHE A 377 -36.80 12.93 -20.72
N GLU A 378 -36.76 13.15 -19.40
CA GLU A 378 -36.66 12.09 -18.40
C GLU A 378 -37.96 12.05 -17.58
N TRP A 379 -38.57 10.87 -17.45
CA TRP A 379 -39.75 10.67 -16.62
C TRP A 379 -39.33 10.20 -15.23
N THR A 380 -39.66 10.97 -14.20
CA THR A 380 -39.34 10.63 -12.80
C THR A 380 -40.56 10.83 -11.91
N LYS A 381 -40.76 9.91 -10.95
CA LYS A 381 -41.89 9.97 -10.00
C LYS A 381 -41.77 11.18 -9.06
N ASN A 382 -40.54 11.64 -8.78
CA ASN A 382 -40.25 12.73 -7.85
C ASN A 382 -39.24 13.73 -8.48
N PRO A 383 -39.65 14.61 -9.42
CA PRO A 383 -38.73 15.50 -10.14
C PRO A 383 -38.06 16.59 -9.27
N GLY A 384 -38.56 16.81 -8.05
CA GLY A 384 -38.18 17.97 -7.24
C GLY A 384 -38.66 19.29 -7.86
N ASN A 385 -38.30 20.42 -7.25
CA ASN A 385 -38.71 21.76 -7.70
C ASN A 385 -37.52 22.67 -8.06
N GLN A 386 -36.29 22.15 -7.99
CA GLN A 386 -35.08 22.94 -8.18
C GLN A 386 -34.47 22.65 -9.55
N VAL A 387 -34.09 23.71 -10.26
CA VAL A 387 -33.24 23.61 -11.46
C VAL A 387 -31.84 23.23 -11.02
N SER A 388 -31.26 22.19 -11.62
CA SER A 388 -29.86 21.83 -11.39
C SER A 388 -29.04 22.04 -12.65
N VAL A 389 -27.81 22.53 -12.47
CA VAL A 389 -26.84 22.71 -13.54
C VAL A 389 -25.67 21.79 -13.23
N HIS A 390 -25.39 20.89 -14.15
CA HIS A 390 -24.25 20.00 -14.08
C HIS A 390 -23.32 20.31 -15.24
N ILE A 391 -22.06 20.59 -14.93
CA ILE A 391 -21.03 20.85 -15.94
C ILE A 391 -20.15 19.60 -15.95
N SER A 392 -20.22 18.89 -17.07
CA SER A 392 -19.44 17.69 -17.34
C SER A 392 -18.49 17.98 -18.49
N GLU A 393 -17.41 17.23 -18.57
CA GLU A 393 -16.56 17.25 -19.76
C GLU A 393 -17.16 16.29 -20.78
N SER A 394 -16.92 16.50 -22.09
CA SER A 394 -17.43 15.58 -23.10
C SER A 394 -16.99 14.14 -22.79
N GLU A 395 -17.95 13.31 -22.35
CA GLU A 395 -17.78 11.88 -22.15
C GLU A 395 -17.31 11.24 -23.45
N ASP A 396 -16.01 10.96 -23.48
CA ASP A 396 -15.37 9.92 -24.27
C ASP A 396 -14.10 9.51 -23.49
N GLU A 397 -14.31 9.17 -22.22
CA GLU A 397 -13.32 8.56 -21.32
C GLU A 397 -13.59 7.07 -21.04
N ASP A 398 -14.56 6.44 -21.72
CA ASP A 398 -14.94 5.03 -21.49
C ASP A 398 -14.76 4.12 -22.71
N ASP A 399 -13.77 4.39 -23.57
CA ASP A 399 -13.49 3.46 -24.67
C ASP A 399 -12.00 3.43 -25.07
N ASP A 400 -11.14 3.24 -24.08
CA ASP A 400 -9.97 2.34 -24.15
C ASP A 400 -9.53 2.04 -22.71
N GLU A 401 -10.23 1.09 -22.08
CA GLU A 401 -9.78 0.31 -20.92
C GLU A 401 -8.36 -0.20 -21.18
N GLU A 402 -7.39 0.48 -20.61
CA GLU A 402 -6.17 -0.14 -20.12
C GLU A 402 -5.73 0.64 -18.88
N GLU A 403 -6.50 0.43 -17.81
CA GLU A 403 -6.01 0.55 -16.44
C GLU A 403 -4.70 -0.22 -16.32
N GLY A 404 -3.60 0.47 -16.56
CA GLY A 404 -2.33 0.08 -15.99
C GLY A 404 -2.41 0.42 -14.51
N GLU A 405 -2.81 -0.55 -13.68
CA GLU A 405 -2.36 -0.63 -12.31
C GLU A 405 -0.91 -0.15 -12.28
N ILE A 406 -0.65 1.04 -11.72
CA ILE A 406 0.71 1.46 -11.38
C ILE A 406 1.05 0.70 -10.10
N ALA A 407 1.19 -0.62 -10.24
CA ALA A 407 1.89 -1.43 -9.28
C ALA A 407 3.31 -0.87 -9.24
N LEU A 408 3.65 -0.28 -8.09
CA LEU A 408 5.05 -0.07 -7.74
C LEU A 408 5.76 -1.39 -8.01
N ALA A 409 6.67 -1.38 -8.98
CA ALA A 409 7.53 -2.51 -9.30
C ALA A 409 8.34 -2.86 -8.05
N ASN A 410 7.79 -3.76 -7.22
CA ASN A 410 8.42 -4.62 -6.20
C ASN A 410 7.39 -5.24 -5.22
N ASP A 411 6.15 -5.49 -5.64
CA ASP A 411 5.26 -6.40 -4.90
C ASP A 411 5.42 -7.83 -5.45
N ILE A 412 6.20 -8.64 -4.74
CA ILE A 412 6.52 -10.05 -5.07
C ILE A 412 5.43 -11.02 -4.51
N GLU A 413 4.33 -10.52 -3.93
CA GLU A 413 3.33 -11.39 -3.26
C GLU A 413 2.07 -11.76 -4.06
N LYS A 414 1.96 -11.46 -5.36
CA LYS A 414 0.87 -12.05 -6.18
C LYS A 414 1.29 -13.42 -6.72
N GLY A 415 0.95 -14.46 -5.96
CA GLY A 415 1.17 -15.86 -6.28
C GLY A 415 0.61 -16.27 -7.65
N THR A 416 1.35 -17.13 -8.34
CA THR A 416 0.99 -17.72 -9.63
C THR A 416 -0.32 -18.51 -9.53
N HIS A 417 -1.41 -17.97 -10.07
CA HIS A 417 -2.63 -18.74 -10.31
C HIS A 417 -2.39 -19.67 -11.51
N LEU A 418 -2.15 -20.94 -11.23
CA LEU A 418 -2.14 -21.99 -12.25
C LEU A 418 -3.59 -22.38 -12.53
N ASP A 419 -4.13 -21.97 -13.68
CA ASP A 419 -5.41 -22.49 -14.15
C ASP A 419 -5.26 -23.93 -14.67
N PRO A 420 -6.13 -24.86 -14.25
CA PRO A 420 -6.12 -26.23 -14.71
C PRO A 420 -6.95 -26.41 -16.00
N GLU A 421 -6.50 -27.39 -16.80
CA GLU A 421 -7.28 -28.14 -17.79
C GLU A 421 -7.82 -27.41 -19.04
N LYS A 422 -7.12 -27.61 -20.16
CA LYS A 422 -7.74 -28.06 -21.43
C LYS A 422 -6.84 -29.07 -22.14
N GLU A 423 -6.92 -30.33 -21.73
CA GLU A 423 -6.60 -31.45 -22.64
C GLU A 423 -7.76 -31.60 -23.63
N SER A 424 -7.58 -31.11 -24.85
CA SER A 424 -8.38 -31.55 -26.00
C SER A 424 -7.50 -32.39 -26.93
N MET A 425 -7.57 -33.71 -26.75
CA MET A 425 -7.11 -34.68 -27.73
C MET A 425 -7.86 -34.47 -29.06
N SER A 426 -7.13 -34.41 -30.17
CA SER A 426 -7.67 -34.71 -31.49
C SER A 426 -6.76 -35.72 -32.20
N PRO A 427 -7.34 -36.77 -32.81
CA PRO A 427 -6.58 -37.91 -33.33
C PRO A 427 -6.00 -37.61 -34.70
N LYS A 428 -4.74 -38.00 -34.91
CA LYS A 428 -4.15 -38.13 -36.24
C LYS A 428 -4.74 -39.36 -36.93
N SER A 429 -5.40 -39.15 -38.06
CA SER A 429 -5.63 -40.19 -39.06
C SER A 429 -4.99 -39.77 -40.38
N GLN A 430 -4.24 -40.74 -40.91
CA GLN A 430 -3.55 -40.76 -42.19
C GLN A 430 -4.50 -40.45 -43.36
N THR A 431 -4.06 -39.63 -44.31
CA THR A 431 -3.63 -40.02 -45.67
C THR A 431 -3.37 -38.74 -46.46
#